data_AF-A0A3B8VGP8-F1
#
_entry.id   AF-A0A3B8VGP8-F1
#
_cell.length_a   1.000
_cell.length_b   1.000
_cell.length_c   1.000
_cell.angle_alpha   90.00
_cell.angle_beta   90.00
_cell.angle_gamma   90.00
#
_symmetry.space_group_name_H-M   'P 1'
#
loop_
_entity.id
_entity.type
_entity.pdbx_description
1 polymer ?
#
loop_
_entity_poly.entity_id
_entity_poly.type
_entity_poly.pdbx_seq_one_letter_code
_entity_poly.pdbx_strand_id
1 'polypeptide(L)'
;MLVSYDEILNFIQHHMRMSHVYHPVMLKSLLESNGSLTSEEIAKAILVLDESQVDYYKKITNTMVGRVLRNHGFVQKEKEIYSIVGFQNLTEQEIQTLIALCKTKIDEYSKKRGERIWQHRKLSSGLISGTVRYGVLKRAGTRCELCGVSNEIKALEVDHIIPRNKGGSDDISNLQALCYSCNAMKRDRDDTDFTKVRESYNKRNDGCMFCDISKERVIHENELAYAIKDGFPVTDSHTLIIPKRHVKDYFGLFTSEVNACNQLIQKLKNEIEAEDKSVAGFNIGMNNGESAGQTIFHAHIHLIPRRNGDVDNPRGGVRHLIPGKGSY
;
A
#
# COMPACT_ATOMS: atom_id res chain seq x y z
N MET A 1 36.37 1.09 -15.89
CA MET A 1 36.95 0.02 -15.05
C MET A 1 36.57 -1.30 -15.67
N LEU A 2 37.53 -2.21 -15.88
CA LEU A 2 37.27 -3.59 -16.28
C LEU A 2 37.03 -4.39 -15.00
N VAL A 3 35.92 -5.13 -14.93
CA VAL A 3 35.63 -6.00 -13.79
C VAL A 3 36.26 -7.37 -14.07
N SER A 4 37.05 -7.89 -13.13
CA SER A 4 37.71 -9.18 -13.24
C SER A 4 36.80 -10.35 -12.88
N TYR A 5 37.17 -11.56 -13.31
CA TYR A 5 36.48 -12.80 -12.92
C TYR A 5 36.43 -12.96 -11.40
N ASP A 6 37.55 -12.72 -10.71
CA ASP A 6 37.64 -12.89 -9.25
C ASP A 6 36.73 -11.91 -8.49
N GLU A 7 36.54 -10.68 -9.01
CA GLU A 7 35.61 -9.71 -8.43
C GLU A 7 34.15 -10.14 -8.61
N ILE A 8 33.77 -10.66 -9.78
CA ILE A 8 32.41 -11.18 -10.03
C ILE A 8 32.16 -12.41 -9.16
N LEU A 9 33.13 -13.31 -9.07
CA LEU A 9 33.04 -14.53 -8.26
C LEU A 9 32.89 -14.19 -6.77
N ASN A 10 33.74 -13.31 -6.23
CA ASN A 10 33.66 -12.86 -4.85
C ASN A 10 32.32 -12.17 -4.55
N PHE A 11 31.80 -11.36 -5.50
CA PHE A 11 30.48 -10.76 -5.35
C PHE A 11 29.38 -11.82 -5.23
N ILE A 12 29.36 -12.82 -6.12
CA ILE A 12 28.36 -13.90 -6.10
C ILE A 12 28.46 -14.70 -4.79
N GLN A 13 29.66 -15.04 -4.34
CA GLN A 13 29.86 -15.92 -3.19
C GLN A 13 29.67 -15.25 -1.83
N HIS A 14 30.06 -13.97 -1.70
CA HIS A 14 30.20 -13.33 -0.38
C HIS A 14 29.39 -12.04 -0.22
N HIS A 15 29.01 -11.37 -1.30
CA HIS A 15 28.33 -10.06 -1.24
C HIS A 15 26.90 -10.07 -1.80
N MET A 16 26.53 -11.07 -2.60
CA MET A 16 25.21 -11.17 -3.20
C MET A 16 24.17 -11.48 -2.12
N ARG A 17 23.40 -10.45 -1.74
CA ARG A 17 22.28 -10.61 -0.81
C ARG A 17 21.09 -11.24 -1.52
N MET A 18 20.66 -12.40 -1.04
CA MET A 18 19.50 -13.14 -1.56
C MET A 18 18.16 -12.61 -1.02
N SER A 19 17.98 -11.29 -0.95
CA SER A 19 16.68 -10.71 -0.60
C SER A 19 15.65 -10.86 -1.72
N HIS A 20 16.12 -10.91 -2.98
CA HIS A 20 15.32 -11.17 -4.19
C HIS A 20 16.18 -11.90 -5.24
N VAL A 21 15.51 -12.60 -6.17
CA VAL A 21 16.16 -13.30 -7.29
C VAL A 21 16.72 -12.36 -8.37
N TYR A 22 16.53 -11.04 -8.26
CA TYR A 22 16.84 -10.10 -9.34
C TYR A 22 18.33 -10.01 -9.69
N HIS A 23 19.20 -9.96 -8.67
CA HIS A 23 20.65 -9.90 -8.87
C HIS A 23 21.21 -11.12 -9.62
N PRO A 24 20.94 -12.37 -9.17
CA PRO A 24 21.44 -13.55 -9.89
C PRO A 24 20.84 -13.68 -11.28
N VAL A 25 19.58 -13.29 -11.49
CA VAL A 25 18.93 -13.36 -12.81
C VAL A 25 19.53 -12.37 -13.78
N MET A 26 19.71 -11.12 -13.38
CA MET A 26 20.34 -10.11 -14.22
C MET A 26 21.76 -10.53 -14.62
N LEU A 27 22.56 -10.99 -13.66
CA LEU A 27 23.93 -11.41 -13.91
C LEU A 27 23.99 -12.64 -14.82
N LYS A 28 23.16 -13.66 -14.57
CA LYS A 28 23.02 -14.84 -15.43
C LYS A 28 22.63 -14.46 -16.86
N SER A 29 21.58 -13.65 -17.03
CA SER A 29 21.09 -13.26 -18.35
C SER A 29 22.11 -12.46 -19.15
N LEU A 30 22.89 -11.60 -18.48
CA LEU A 30 24.01 -10.88 -19.12
C LEU A 30 25.11 -11.86 -19.54
N LEU A 31 25.50 -12.80 -18.68
CA LEU A 31 26.53 -13.80 -19.00
C LEU A 31 26.11 -14.70 -20.18
N GLU A 32 24.85 -15.11 -20.25
CA GLU A 32 24.29 -15.92 -21.35
C GLU A 32 24.18 -15.15 -22.68
N SER A 33 24.16 -13.82 -22.63
CA SER A 33 23.97 -12.94 -23.80
C SER A 33 25.26 -12.20 -24.18
N ASN A 34 26.43 -12.81 -23.93
CA ASN A 34 27.74 -12.23 -24.22
C ASN A 34 27.97 -10.84 -23.59
N GLY A 35 27.39 -10.61 -22.42
CA GLY A 35 27.60 -9.41 -21.61
C GLY A 35 26.67 -8.23 -21.92
N SER A 36 25.70 -8.36 -22.84
CA SER A 36 24.81 -7.24 -23.20
C SER A 36 23.36 -7.66 -23.39
N LEU A 37 22.45 -6.93 -22.74
CA LEU A 37 21.00 -7.03 -22.90
C LEU A 37 20.36 -5.66 -22.72
N THR A 38 19.21 -5.45 -23.35
CA THR A 38 18.34 -4.32 -23.05
C THR A 38 17.69 -4.47 -21.68
N SER A 39 17.28 -3.36 -21.07
CA SER A 39 16.53 -3.37 -19.82
C SER A 39 15.19 -4.13 -19.93
N GLU A 40 14.58 -4.13 -21.12
CA GLU A 40 13.35 -4.88 -21.40
C GLU A 40 13.59 -6.40 -21.36
N GLU A 41 14.70 -6.87 -21.93
CA GLU A 41 15.05 -8.30 -21.93
C GLU A 41 15.37 -8.80 -20.52
N ILE A 42 16.10 -8.01 -19.73
CA ILE A 42 16.37 -8.33 -18.32
C ILE A 42 15.07 -8.37 -17.51
N ALA A 43 14.15 -7.42 -17.74
CA ALA A 43 12.86 -7.40 -17.06
C ALA A 43 12.01 -8.64 -17.40
N LYS A 44 12.01 -9.08 -18.67
CA LYS A 44 11.35 -10.32 -19.09
C LYS A 44 11.96 -11.55 -18.41
N ALA A 45 13.29 -11.62 -18.31
CA ALA A 45 13.98 -12.72 -17.63
C ALA A 45 13.63 -12.78 -16.13
N ILE A 46 13.53 -11.63 -15.47
CA ILE A 46 13.08 -11.55 -14.07
C ILE A 46 11.62 -12.00 -13.92
N LEU A 47 10.75 -11.56 -14.83
CA LEU A 47 9.31 -11.88 -14.80
C LEU A 47 9.04 -13.38 -14.89
N VAL A 48 9.85 -14.13 -15.66
CA VAL A 48 9.73 -15.60 -15.79
C VAL A 48 9.95 -16.32 -14.46
N LEU A 49 10.74 -15.73 -13.56
CA LEU A 49 11.11 -16.34 -12.28
C LEU A 49 10.29 -15.80 -11.10
N ASP A 50 9.36 -14.88 -11.37
CA ASP A 50 8.41 -14.42 -10.36
C ASP A 50 7.28 -15.46 -10.22
N GLU A 51 7.45 -16.37 -9.25
CA GLU A 51 6.48 -17.43 -8.95
C GLU A 51 5.06 -16.89 -8.74
N SER A 52 4.92 -15.69 -8.18
CA SER A 52 3.61 -15.07 -7.94
C SER A 52 2.89 -14.69 -9.25
N GLN A 53 3.64 -14.20 -10.23
CA GLN A 53 3.11 -13.88 -11.55
C GLN A 53 2.81 -15.16 -12.34
N VAL A 54 3.70 -16.16 -12.24
CA VAL A 54 3.47 -17.47 -12.84
C VAL A 54 2.19 -18.11 -12.29
N ASP A 55 1.99 -18.13 -10.98
CA ASP A 55 0.78 -18.65 -10.33
C ASP A 55 -0.49 -17.88 -10.72
N TYR A 56 -0.39 -16.55 -10.82
CA TYR A 56 -1.48 -15.72 -11.31
C TYR A 56 -1.89 -16.11 -12.73
N TYR A 57 -0.94 -16.15 -13.67
CA TYR A 57 -1.23 -16.52 -15.06
C TYR A 57 -1.65 -17.98 -15.19
N LYS A 58 -1.12 -18.88 -14.36
CA LYS A 58 -1.57 -20.27 -14.27
C LYS A 58 -3.05 -20.36 -13.89
N LYS A 59 -3.50 -19.58 -12.92
CA LYS A 59 -4.93 -19.48 -12.57
C LYS A 59 -5.77 -18.94 -13.73
N ILE A 60 -5.32 -17.89 -14.41
CA ILE A 60 -6.00 -17.34 -15.60
C ILE A 60 -6.11 -18.38 -16.72
N THR A 61 -5.00 -19.07 -17.02
CA THR A 61 -4.96 -20.16 -18.01
C THR A 61 -5.97 -21.25 -17.64
N ASN A 62 -6.04 -21.66 -16.36
CA ASN A 62 -6.96 -22.72 -15.95
C ASN A 62 -8.44 -22.31 -15.91
N THR A 63 -8.74 -21.08 -15.50
CA THR A 63 -10.13 -20.63 -15.26
C THR A 63 -10.79 -20.03 -16.50
N MET A 64 -10.00 -19.37 -17.35
CA MET A 64 -10.50 -18.58 -18.47
C MET A 64 -10.04 -19.18 -19.81
N VAL A 65 -8.76 -19.08 -20.14
CA VAL A 65 -8.26 -19.39 -21.49
C VAL A 65 -8.41 -20.87 -21.82
N GLY A 66 -7.88 -21.73 -20.95
CA GLY A 66 -7.97 -23.18 -21.07
C GLY A 66 -9.41 -23.68 -20.97
N ARG A 67 -10.25 -23.08 -20.11
CA ARG A 67 -11.69 -23.43 -20.05
C ARG A 67 -12.39 -23.13 -21.37
N VAL A 68 -12.18 -21.94 -21.95
CA VAL A 68 -12.83 -21.53 -23.20
C VAL A 68 -12.40 -22.44 -24.35
N LEU A 69 -11.11 -22.72 -24.50
CA LEU A 69 -10.62 -23.57 -25.58
C LEU A 69 -11.07 -25.04 -25.41
N ARG A 70 -11.16 -25.55 -24.17
CA ARG A 70 -11.74 -26.87 -23.89
C ARG A 70 -13.21 -26.94 -24.23
N ASN A 71 -13.99 -25.90 -23.90
CA ASN A 71 -15.42 -25.85 -24.21
C ASN A 71 -15.69 -25.87 -25.72
N HIS A 72 -14.75 -25.39 -26.54
CA HIS A 72 -14.82 -25.45 -28.00
C HIS A 72 -14.19 -26.74 -28.57
N GLY A 73 -13.69 -27.65 -27.72
CA GLY A 73 -13.10 -28.92 -28.14
C GLY A 73 -11.71 -28.82 -28.77
N PHE A 74 -11.06 -27.65 -28.78
CA PHE A 74 -9.77 -27.47 -29.44
C PHE A 74 -8.58 -27.97 -28.62
N VAL A 75 -8.68 -27.93 -27.30
CA VAL A 75 -7.63 -28.40 -26.39
C VAL A 75 -8.21 -29.34 -25.34
N GLN A 76 -7.38 -30.24 -24.82
CA GLN A 76 -7.64 -31.05 -23.64
C GLN A 76 -6.64 -30.72 -22.53
N LYS A 77 -6.96 -31.08 -21.29
CA LYS A 77 -6.06 -30.92 -20.14
C LYS A 77 -5.96 -32.23 -19.39
N GLU A 78 -4.74 -32.76 -19.27
CA GLU A 78 -4.41 -33.90 -18.42
C GLU A 78 -3.45 -33.47 -17.32
N LYS A 79 -3.89 -33.56 -16.05
CA LYS A 79 -3.19 -33.02 -14.87
C LYS A 79 -2.82 -31.54 -15.03
N GLU A 80 -1.62 -31.21 -15.47
CA GLU A 80 -1.11 -29.85 -15.65
C GLU A 80 -0.69 -29.54 -17.09
N ILE A 81 -0.92 -30.47 -18.01
CA ILE A 81 -0.50 -30.39 -19.41
C ILE A 81 -1.72 -30.08 -20.28
N TYR A 82 -1.58 -29.08 -21.15
CA TYR A 82 -2.54 -28.79 -22.21
C TYR A 82 -2.04 -29.34 -23.54
N SER A 83 -2.91 -29.97 -24.30
CA SER A 83 -2.63 -30.45 -25.66
C SER A 83 -3.77 -30.09 -26.61
N ILE A 84 -3.43 -29.86 -27.89
CA ILE A 84 -4.44 -29.64 -28.94
C ILE A 84 -5.04 -31.00 -29.32
N VAL A 85 -6.36 -31.09 -29.35
CA VAL A 85 -7.05 -32.32 -29.74
C VAL A 85 -6.83 -32.56 -31.24
N GLY A 86 -6.24 -33.71 -31.58
CA GLY A 86 -5.97 -34.08 -32.98
C GLY A 86 -4.79 -33.36 -33.62
N PHE A 87 -3.85 -32.81 -32.83
CA PHE A 87 -2.66 -32.10 -33.34
C PHE A 87 -1.87 -32.90 -34.38
N GLN A 88 -1.77 -34.22 -34.22
CA GLN A 88 -1.08 -35.13 -35.12
C GLN A 88 -1.65 -35.17 -36.56
N ASN A 89 -2.87 -34.67 -36.75
CA ASN A 89 -3.51 -34.61 -38.07
C ASN A 89 -3.15 -33.34 -38.85
N LEU A 90 -2.42 -32.40 -38.23
CA LEU A 90 -1.99 -31.16 -38.88
C LEU A 90 -0.66 -31.35 -39.58
N THR A 91 -0.59 -30.92 -40.83
CA THR A 91 0.68 -30.82 -41.56
C THR A 91 1.51 -29.63 -41.05
N GLU A 92 2.82 -29.67 -41.28
CA GLU A 92 3.70 -28.57 -40.92
C GLU A 92 3.28 -27.24 -41.56
N GLN A 93 2.78 -27.29 -42.80
CA GLN A 93 2.32 -26.12 -43.54
C GLN A 93 1.04 -25.52 -42.94
N GLU A 94 0.10 -26.35 -42.48
CA GLU A 94 -1.10 -25.92 -41.75
C GLU A 94 -0.73 -25.33 -40.38
N ILE A 95 0.21 -25.95 -39.65
CA ILE A 95 0.70 -25.44 -38.36
C ILE A 95 1.30 -24.04 -38.55
N GLN A 96 2.17 -23.84 -39.54
CA GLN A 96 2.77 -22.53 -39.80
C GLN A 96 1.70 -21.50 -40.19
N THR A 97 0.70 -21.90 -40.98
CA THR A 97 -0.43 -21.04 -41.33
C THR A 97 -1.22 -20.60 -40.09
N LEU A 98 -1.54 -21.53 -39.19
CA LEU A 98 -2.23 -21.25 -37.93
C LEU A 98 -1.41 -20.35 -37.00
N ILE A 99 -0.10 -20.58 -36.89
CA ILE A 99 0.81 -19.72 -36.10
C ILE A 99 0.83 -18.30 -36.68
N ALA A 100 0.92 -18.15 -38.00
CA ALA A 100 0.90 -16.85 -38.67
C ALA A 100 -0.44 -16.12 -38.44
N LEU A 101 -1.56 -16.84 -38.48
CA LEU A 101 -2.87 -16.29 -38.16
C LEU A 101 -2.98 -15.85 -36.69
N CYS A 102 -2.46 -16.64 -35.75
CA CYS A 102 -2.39 -16.28 -34.33
C CYS A 102 -1.55 -15.02 -34.11
N LYS A 103 -0.36 -14.93 -34.73
CA LYS A 103 0.48 -13.72 -34.70
C LYS A 103 -0.28 -12.52 -35.24
N THR A 104 -0.91 -12.66 -36.40
CA THR A 104 -1.72 -11.59 -37.02
C THR A 104 -2.84 -11.14 -36.09
N LYS A 105 -3.54 -12.07 -35.41
CA LYS A 105 -4.59 -11.74 -34.44
C LYS A 105 -4.05 -11.03 -33.20
N ILE A 106 -2.87 -11.41 -32.71
CA ILE A 106 -2.19 -10.74 -31.59
C ILE A 106 -1.79 -9.31 -32.01
N ASP A 107 -1.26 -9.15 -33.21
CA ASP A 107 -0.84 -7.85 -33.76
C ASP A 107 -2.05 -6.95 -34.03
N GLU A 108 -3.12 -7.49 -34.63
CA GLU A 108 -4.40 -6.80 -34.83
C GLU A 108 -5.00 -6.36 -33.50
N TYR A 109 -5.02 -7.25 -32.50
CA TYR A 109 -5.50 -6.93 -31.15
C TYR A 109 -4.67 -5.80 -30.51
N SER A 110 -3.34 -5.85 -30.69
CA SER A 110 -2.40 -4.84 -30.20
C SER A 110 -2.58 -3.50 -30.92
N LYS A 111 -2.83 -3.50 -32.24
CA LYS A 111 -3.04 -2.29 -33.06
C LYS A 111 -4.44 -1.67 -32.86
N LYS A 112 -5.51 -2.48 -32.77
CA LYS A 112 -6.91 -2.01 -32.71
C LYS A 112 -7.25 -1.25 -31.43
N ARG A 113 -6.51 -1.47 -30.34
CA ARG A 113 -6.61 -0.68 -29.10
C ARG A 113 -5.52 0.41 -28.97
N GLY A 114 -4.65 0.57 -29.97
CA GLY A 114 -3.55 1.55 -29.99
C GLY A 114 -2.59 1.44 -28.81
N GLU A 115 -1.74 2.46 -28.63
CA GLU A 115 -0.89 2.62 -27.45
C GLU A 115 -1.67 2.64 -26.11
N ARG A 116 -3.01 2.71 -26.13
CA ARG A 116 -3.86 2.79 -24.93
C ARG A 116 -3.86 1.51 -24.09
N ILE A 117 -3.48 0.35 -24.65
CA ILE A 117 -3.20 -0.87 -23.85
C ILE A 117 -2.05 -0.58 -22.86
N TRP A 118 -1.10 0.23 -23.30
CA TRP A 118 0.08 0.60 -22.54
C TRP A 118 -0.03 1.98 -21.92
N GLN A 119 -0.97 2.87 -22.25
CA GLN A 119 -1.06 4.19 -21.58
C GLN A 119 -1.53 4.10 -20.12
N HIS A 120 -2.27 3.04 -19.75
CA HIS A 120 -2.55 2.73 -18.34
C HIS A 120 -1.40 1.96 -17.65
N ARG A 121 -0.35 1.55 -18.41
CA ARG A 121 0.89 0.91 -17.91
C ARG A 121 2.18 1.67 -18.31
N LYS A 122 2.08 2.84 -18.95
CA LYS A 122 3.16 3.80 -19.17
C LYS A 122 3.24 4.45 -17.82
N LEU A 123 4.27 4.07 -17.07
CA LEU A 123 4.73 4.66 -15.82
C LEU A 123 4.32 6.13 -15.76
N SER A 124 3.14 6.41 -15.23
CA SER A 124 2.79 7.76 -14.80
C SER A 124 3.42 7.87 -13.42
N SER A 125 4.63 8.43 -13.44
CA SER A 125 5.48 8.86 -12.32
C SER A 125 6.12 7.76 -11.46
N GLY A 126 7.45 7.65 -11.60
CA GLY A 126 8.46 7.21 -10.62
C GLY A 126 8.18 6.00 -9.71
N LEU A 127 9.12 5.05 -9.66
CA LEU A 127 9.22 4.12 -8.54
C LEU A 127 9.14 4.89 -7.21
N ILE A 128 8.35 4.40 -6.25
CA ILE A 128 8.45 4.86 -4.86
C ILE A 128 9.91 4.67 -4.43
N SER A 129 10.55 5.74 -3.96
CA SER A 129 11.96 5.67 -3.61
C SER A 129 12.22 4.57 -2.57
N GLY A 130 13.38 3.91 -2.66
CA GLY A 130 13.74 2.84 -1.72
C GLY A 130 13.65 3.27 -0.25
N THR A 131 13.99 4.53 0.03
CA THR A 131 13.89 5.16 1.36
C THR A 131 12.45 5.26 1.84
N VAL A 132 11.52 5.70 0.98
CA VAL A 132 10.10 5.81 1.31
C VAL A 132 9.49 4.42 1.48
N ARG A 133 9.82 3.47 0.58
CA ARG A 133 9.39 2.07 0.69
C ARG A 133 9.83 1.46 2.03
N TYR A 134 11.09 1.65 2.41
CA TYR A 134 11.61 1.20 3.71
C TYR A 134 10.86 1.85 4.88
N GLY A 135 10.61 3.16 4.81
CA GLY A 135 9.85 3.90 5.82
C GLY A 135 8.44 3.32 6.04
N VAL A 136 7.72 3.01 4.96
CA VAL A 136 6.38 2.42 5.03
C VAL A 136 6.41 1.01 5.63
N LEU A 137 7.33 0.15 5.18
CA LEU A 137 7.45 -1.21 5.73
C LEU A 137 7.85 -1.22 7.20
N LYS A 138 8.72 -0.28 7.61
CA LYS A 138 9.11 -0.07 9.01
C LYS A 138 7.93 0.42 9.84
N ARG A 139 7.16 1.39 9.34
CA ARG A 139 5.93 1.90 10.00
C ARG A 139 4.93 0.78 10.23
N ALA A 140 4.76 -0.09 9.24
CA ALA A 140 3.82 -1.21 9.29
C ALA A 140 4.30 -2.38 10.17
N GLY A 141 5.47 -2.27 10.83
CA GLY A 141 6.01 -3.33 11.67
C GLY A 141 6.18 -4.65 10.91
N THR A 142 6.57 -4.56 9.63
CA THR A 142 6.70 -5.70 8.71
C THR A 142 5.44 -6.58 8.61
N ARG A 143 4.25 -5.99 8.80
CA ARG A 143 2.96 -6.66 8.67
C ARG A 143 2.07 -5.96 7.65
N CYS A 144 1.14 -6.73 7.07
CA CYS A 144 0.09 -6.16 6.22
C CYS A 144 -0.83 -5.28 7.06
N GLU A 145 -0.99 -4.02 6.68
CA GLU A 145 -1.85 -3.06 7.38
C GLU A 145 -3.36 -3.37 7.19
N LEU A 146 -3.72 -4.29 6.28
CA LEU A 146 -5.11 -4.75 6.10
C LEU A 146 -5.43 -6.03 6.88
N CYS A 147 -4.62 -7.08 6.77
CA CYS A 147 -4.93 -8.40 7.36
C CYS A 147 -3.98 -8.84 8.48
N GLY A 148 -2.95 -8.04 8.78
CA GLY A 148 -1.99 -8.31 9.85
C GLY A 148 -0.96 -9.41 9.56
N VAL A 149 -1.00 -10.07 8.40
CA VAL A 149 -0.04 -11.14 8.06
C VAL A 149 1.40 -10.63 8.02
N SER A 150 2.34 -11.42 8.56
CA SER A 150 3.77 -11.10 8.55
C SER A 150 4.35 -11.16 7.14
N ASN A 151 5.35 -10.31 6.85
CA ASN A 151 6.11 -10.36 5.61
C ASN A 151 6.86 -11.68 5.39
N GLU A 152 7.15 -12.42 6.47
CA GLU A 152 7.76 -13.76 6.44
C GLU A 152 6.80 -14.81 5.85
N ILE A 153 5.48 -14.59 6.02
CA ILE A 153 4.44 -15.51 5.54
C ILE A 153 3.95 -15.08 4.15
N LYS A 154 3.79 -13.77 3.92
CA LYS A 154 3.40 -13.21 2.62
C LYS A 154 4.17 -11.94 2.32
N ALA A 155 4.81 -11.89 1.16
CA ALA A 155 5.49 -10.70 0.68
C ALA A 155 4.56 -9.47 0.73
N LEU A 156 5.10 -8.36 1.27
CA LEU A 156 4.42 -7.08 1.36
C LEU A 156 4.84 -6.15 0.22
N GLU A 157 3.86 -5.44 -0.29
CA GLU A 157 3.98 -4.41 -1.31
C GLU A 157 3.60 -3.06 -0.71
N VAL A 158 4.25 -2.00 -1.16
CA VAL A 158 3.86 -0.64 -0.81
C VAL A 158 2.93 -0.14 -1.90
N ASP A 159 1.70 0.15 -1.53
CA ASP A 159 0.63 0.58 -2.42
C ASP A 159 0.10 1.95 -1.99
N HIS A 160 -0.39 2.73 -2.96
CA HIS A 160 -1.01 4.02 -2.67
C HIS A 160 -2.42 3.83 -2.13
N ILE A 161 -2.74 4.49 -1.01
CA ILE A 161 -4.10 4.56 -0.46
C ILE A 161 -5.02 5.21 -1.49
N ILE A 162 -4.70 6.44 -1.90
CA ILE A 162 -5.29 7.13 -3.04
C ILE A 162 -4.43 6.84 -4.27
N PRO A 163 -4.96 6.16 -5.30
CA PRO A 163 -4.20 5.90 -6.53
C PRO A 163 -3.71 7.19 -7.20
N ARG A 164 -2.52 7.14 -7.81
CA ARG A 164 -1.94 8.29 -8.54
C ARG A 164 -2.86 8.85 -9.64
N ASN A 165 -3.56 7.98 -10.37
CA ASN A 165 -4.52 8.40 -11.40
C ASN A 165 -5.75 9.13 -10.82
N LYS A 166 -5.93 9.09 -9.49
CA LYS A 166 -6.92 9.84 -8.71
C LYS A 166 -6.25 10.96 -7.90
N GLY A 167 -5.05 11.40 -8.28
CA GLY A 167 -4.35 12.53 -7.67
C GLY A 167 -3.58 12.20 -6.39
N GLY A 168 -3.43 10.92 -6.02
CA GLY A 168 -2.67 10.55 -4.83
C GLY A 168 -1.17 10.84 -4.96
N SER A 169 -0.59 11.41 -3.91
CA SER A 169 0.83 11.77 -3.82
C SER A 169 1.71 10.58 -3.39
N ASP A 170 3.03 10.70 -3.55
CA ASP A 170 4.03 9.76 -3.00
C ASP A 170 4.37 10.02 -1.51
N ASP A 171 3.57 10.87 -0.86
CA ASP A 171 3.73 11.11 0.56
C ASP A 171 3.53 9.82 1.36
N ILE A 172 4.33 9.62 2.40
CA ILE A 172 4.30 8.41 3.23
C ILE A 172 2.91 8.17 3.84
N SER A 173 2.14 9.24 4.09
CA SER A 173 0.76 9.15 4.59
C SER A 173 -0.22 8.56 3.58
N ASN A 174 0.06 8.69 2.29
CA ASN A 174 -0.73 8.12 1.21
C ASN A 174 -0.23 6.72 0.78
N LEU A 175 0.71 6.12 1.51
CA LEU A 175 1.25 4.79 1.22
C LEU A 175 0.88 3.80 2.33
N GLN A 176 0.70 2.54 1.96
CA GLN A 176 0.38 1.44 2.88
C GLN A 176 1.11 0.15 2.51
N ALA A 177 1.45 -0.67 3.52
CA ALA A 177 2.06 -1.98 3.33
C ALA A 177 0.97 -3.07 3.28
N LEU A 178 0.76 -3.68 2.12
CA LEU A 178 -0.25 -4.73 1.91
C LEU A 178 0.41 -6.04 1.47
N CYS A 179 -0.08 -7.18 1.93
CA CYS A 179 0.33 -8.45 1.32
C CYS A 179 -0.23 -8.58 -0.09
N TYR A 180 0.45 -9.33 -0.96
CA TYR A 180 0.04 -9.50 -2.36
C TYR A 180 -1.44 -9.86 -2.52
N SER A 181 -2.00 -10.68 -1.61
CA SER A 181 -3.41 -11.07 -1.66
C SER A 181 -4.34 -9.91 -1.33
N CYS A 182 -4.02 -9.11 -0.31
CA CYS A 182 -4.81 -7.93 0.06
C CYS A 182 -4.70 -6.84 -1.01
N ASN A 183 -3.50 -6.64 -1.57
CA ASN A 183 -3.27 -5.71 -2.65
C ASN A 183 -4.04 -6.12 -3.92
N ALA A 184 -3.97 -7.41 -4.29
CA ALA A 184 -4.71 -7.94 -5.43
C ALA A 184 -6.23 -7.97 -5.21
N MET A 185 -6.71 -8.05 -3.96
CA MET A 185 -8.14 -7.95 -3.64
C MET A 185 -8.67 -6.53 -3.75
N LYS A 186 -7.80 -5.52 -3.74
CA LYS A 186 -8.15 -4.12 -4.00
C LYS A 186 -8.59 -3.85 -5.46
N ARG A 187 -8.62 -4.88 -6.32
CA ARG A 187 -9.08 -4.84 -7.72
C ARG A 187 -10.48 -4.24 -7.84
N ASP A 188 -10.73 -3.57 -8.97
CA ASP A 188 -11.94 -2.86 -9.42
C ASP A 188 -13.26 -3.69 -9.51
N ARG A 189 -13.49 -4.68 -8.65
CA ARG A 189 -14.70 -5.53 -8.64
C ARG A 189 -15.51 -5.42 -7.34
N ASP A 190 -15.46 -4.23 -6.76
CA ASP A 190 -16.44 -3.80 -5.79
C ASP A 190 -17.39 -2.85 -6.52
N ASP A 191 -18.68 -3.17 -6.53
CA ASP A 191 -19.77 -2.30 -6.97
C ASP A 191 -19.92 -1.06 -6.05
N THR A 192 -19.08 -0.96 -5.02
CA THR A 192 -18.74 0.31 -4.37
C THR A 192 -18.19 1.30 -5.38
N ASP A 193 -19.03 2.28 -5.70
CA ASP A 193 -18.69 3.50 -6.40
C ASP A 193 -17.57 4.26 -5.63
N PHE A 194 -16.32 3.94 -5.92
CA PHE A 194 -15.14 4.60 -5.33
C PHE A 194 -15.03 6.08 -5.71
N THR A 195 -15.81 6.57 -6.67
CA THR A 195 -15.95 8.00 -6.96
C THR A 195 -16.66 8.68 -5.80
N LYS A 196 -17.73 8.09 -5.25
CA LYS A 196 -18.38 8.57 -4.03
C LYS A 196 -17.49 8.47 -2.80
N VAL A 197 -16.66 7.43 -2.67
CA VAL A 197 -15.68 7.33 -1.57
C VAL A 197 -14.61 8.41 -1.69
N ARG A 198 -14.13 8.70 -2.91
CA ARG A 198 -13.18 9.79 -3.17
C ARG A 198 -13.80 11.15 -2.87
N GLU A 199 -15.00 11.41 -3.35
CA GLU A 199 -15.75 12.64 -3.05
C GLU A 199 -16.02 12.79 -1.55
N SER A 200 -16.24 11.67 -0.85
CA SER A 200 -16.48 11.70 0.59
C SER A 200 -15.31 12.27 1.38
N TYR A 201 -14.05 12.07 0.96
CA TYR A 201 -12.87 12.68 1.62
C TYR A 201 -12.88 14.20 1.58
N ASN A 202 -13.58 14.80 0.61
CA ASN A 202 -13.73 16.24 0.51
C ASN A 202 -14.92 16.76 1.32
N LYS A 203 -15.69 15.89 1.97
CA LYS A 203 -16.85 16.31 2.77
C LYS A 203 -16.39 17.26 3.88
N ARG A 204 -16.91 18.48 3.85
CA ARG A 204 -16.82 19.48 4.92
C ARG A 204 -18.23 19.82 5.38
N ASN A 205 -18.33 20.49 6.51
CA ASN A 205 -19.60 20.97 7.04
C ASN A 205 -19.44 22.44 7.45
N ASP A 206 -20.23 23.30 6.83
CA ASP A 206 -20.19 24.74 7.07
C ASP A 206 -20.60 25.03 8.53
N GLY A 207 -19.83 25.87 9.23
CA GLY A 207 -20.04 26.18 10.64
C GLY A 207 -19.43 25.18 11.61
N CYS A 208 -18.76 24.13 11.12
CA CYS A 208 -17.96 23.26 11.99
C CYS A 208 -16.61 23.92 12.29
N MET A 209 -16.31 24.15 13.58
CA MET A 209 -15.07 24.80 14.03
C MET A 209 -13.78 24.17 13.51
N PHE A 210 -13.79 22.86 13.23
CA PHE A 210 -12.65 22.15 12.64
C PHE A 210 -12.65 22.21 11.13
N CYS A 211 -13.82 22.20 10.47
CA CYS A 211 -13.86 22.46 9.04
C CYS A 211 -13.43 23.88 8.70
N ASP A 212 -13.72 24.85 9.56
CA ASP A 212 -13.46 26.26 9.28
C ASP A 212 -12.17 26.76 9.95
N ILE A 213 -11.30 25.84 10.40
CA ILE A 213 -10.07 26.19 11.11
C ILE A 213 -9.11 26.97 10.19
N SER A 214 -8.51 28.03 10.75
CA SER A 214 -7.48 28.81 10.06
C SER A 214 -6.21 27.97 9.83
N LYS A 215 -5.60 28.06 8.64
CA LYS A 215 -4.38 27.30 8.33
C LYS A 215 -3.21 27.63 9.25
N GLU A 216 -3.17 28.84 9.80
CA GLU A 216 -2.14 29.32 10.73
C GLU A 216 -2.19 28.61 12.09
N ARG A 217 -3.32 27.99 12.44
CA ARG A 217 -3.47 27.18 13.65
C ARG A 217 -2.93 25.75 13.50
N VAL A 218 -2.71 25.31 12.26
CA VAL A 218 -2.24 23.96 11.94
C VAL A 218 -0.74 23.87 12.20
N ILE A 219 -0.35 23.00 13.13
CA ILE A 219 1.06 22.78 13.46
C ILE A 219 1.69 21.70 12.58
N HIS A 220 0.91 20.68 12.20
CA HIS A 220 1.31 19.64 11.26
C HIS A 220 0.11 19.16 10.47
N GLU A 221 0.33 18.72 9.24
CA GLU A 221 -0.69 18.05 8.44
C GLU A 221 -0.06 16.99 7.54
N ASN A 222 -0.91 16.07 7.10
CA ASN A 222 -0.65 15.14 6.01
C ASN A 222 -1.85 15.13 5.07
N GLU A 223 -1.93 14.16 4.15
CA GLU A 223 -2.98 14.16 3.13
C GLU A 223 -4.41 14.13 3.71
N LEU A 224 -4.62 13.38 4.80
CA LEU A 224 -5.97 13.07 5.31
C LEU A 224 -6.26 13.65 6.69
N ALA A 225 -5.27 14.16 7.40
CA ALA A 225 -5.42 14.69 8.75
C ALA A 225 -4.51 15.89 9.00
N TYR A 226 -4.83 16.65 10.04
CA TYR A 226 -4.02 17.75 10.53
C TYR A 226 -4.05 17.80 12.05
N ALA A 227 -3.12 18.54 12.64
CA ALA A 227 -2.98 18.70 14.07
C ALA A 227 -2.96 20.17 14.46
N ILE A 228 -3.56 20.48 15.60
CA ILE A 228 -3.61 21.82 16.20
C ILE A 228 -3.35 21.72 17.71
N LYS A 229 -2.77 22.76 18.31
CA LYS A 229 -2.77 22.88 19.79
C LYS A 229 -4.20 23.11 20.28
N ASP A 230 -4.56 22.42 21.36
CA ASP A 230 -5.85 22.63 22.02
C ASP A 230 -5.93 24.07 22.57
N GLY A 231 -7.09 24.71 22.44
CA GLY A 231 -7.33 26.05 22.98
C GLY A 231 -7.51 26.06 24.50
N PHE A 232 -7.87 24.92 25.07
CA PHE A 232 -8.07 24.70 26.51
C PHE A 232 -7.29 23.43 26.93
N PRO A 233 -5.94 23.50 26.93
CA PRO A 233 -5.10 22.34 27.16
C PRO A 233 -5.32 21.74 28.56
N VAL A 234 -5.45 20.41 28.65
CA VAL A 234 -5.51 19.70 29.94
C VAL A 234 -4.13 19.70 30.61
N THR A 235 -3.09 19.57 29.80
CA THR A 235 -1.68 19.73 30.19
C THR A 235 -0.94 20.48 29.08
N ASP A 236 0.22 21.06 29.41
CA ASP A 236 1.05 21.75 28.43
C ASP A 236 1.40 20.85 27.24
N SER A 237 1.26 21.42 26.03
CA SER A 237 1.40 20.75 24.73
C SER A 237 0.29 19.76 24.36
N HIS A 238 -0.87 19.82 25.02
CA HIS A 238 -2.09 19.12 24.58
C HIS A 238 -2.44 19.48 23.13
N THR A 239 -2.51 18.46 22.29
CA THR A 239 -2.70 18.60 20.84
C THR A 239 -3.90 17.78 20.39
N LEU A 240 -4.64 18.29 19.41
CA LEU A 240 -5.75 17.62 18.75
C LEU A 240 -5.33 17.17 17.35
N ILE A 241 -5.57 15.91 17.02
CA ILE A 241 -5.38 15.33 15.68
C ILE A 241 -6.75 15.11 15.05
N ILE A 242 -6.98 15.69 13.88
CA ILE A 242 -8.29 15.85 13.28
C ILE A 242 -8.24 15.39 11.81
N PRO A 243 -9.13 14.48 11.34
CA PRO A 243 -9.24 14.14 9.93
C PRO A 243 -9.76 15.36 9.15
N LYS A 244 -9.26 15.58 7.94
CA LYS A 244 -9.72 16.69 7.07
C LYS A 244 -11.17 16.52 6.65
N ARG A 245 -11.61 15.28 6.42
CA ARG A 245 -13.00 14.94 6.15
C ARG A 245 -13.84 15.16 7.40
N HIS A 246 -14.97 15.84 7.25
CA HIS A 246 -15.97 15.96 8.29
C HIS A 246 -16.69 14.63 8.51
N VAL A 247 -16.38 14.02 9.65
CA VAL A 247 -16.95 12.77 10.12
C VAL A 247 -17.23 12.90 11.61
N LYS A 248 -18.41 12.44 12.04
CA LYS A 248 -18.93 12.72 13.37
C LYS A 248 -17.96 12.29 14.48
N ASP A 249 -17.47 11.06 14.41
CA ASP A 249 -16.70 10.42 15.47
C ASP A 249 -15.79 9.32 14.90
N TYR A 250 -15.04 8.62 15.76
CA TYR A 250 -14.09 7.58 15.38
C TYR A 250 -14.71 6.47 14.52
N PHE A 251 -15.96 6.10 14.79
CA PHE A 251 -16.61 4.96 14.14
C PHE A 251 -16.96 5.24 12.68
N GLY A 252 -16.91 6.51 12.26
CA GLY A 252 -17.07 6.88 10.86
C GLY A 252 -15.76 6.94 10.06
N LEU A 253 -14.59 6.78 10.69
CA LEU A 253 -13.29 6.88 10.01
C LEU A 253 -13.03 5.67 9.11
N PHE A 254 -12.42 5.94 7.96
CA PHE A 254 -11.82 4.89 7.15
C PHE A 254 -10.42 4.53 7.68
N THR A 255 -9.96 3.32 7.39
CA THR A 255 -8.63 2.83 7.83
C THR A 255 -7.49 3.77 7.41
N SER A 256 -7.61 4.40 6.23
CA SER A 256 -6.69 5.41 5.74
C SER A 256 -6.58 6.63 6.65
N GLU A 257 -7.70 7.14 7.15
CA GLU A 257 -7.76 8.28 8.06
C GLU A 257 -7.25 7.89 9.45
N VAL A 258 -7.58 6.69 9.92
CA VAL A 258 -7.01 6.14 11.18
C VAL A 258 -5.49 6.11 11.09
N ASN A 259 -4.93 5.60 9.99
CA ASN A 259 -3.49 5.54 9.76
C ASN A 259 -2.87 6.93 9.64
N ALA A 260 -3.53 7.87 8.97
CA ALA A 260 -3.07 9.24 8.83
C ALA A 260 -3.04 9.97 10.19
N CYS A 261 -4.07 9.80 11.01
CA CYS A 261 -4.11 10.35 12.37
C CYS A 261 -3.02 9.73 13.26
N ASN A 262 -2.84 8.40 13.21
CA ASN A 262 -1.80 7.71 13.98
C ASN A 262 -0.38 8.15 13.61
N GLN A 263 -0.13 8.46 12.33
CA GLN A 263 1.16 9.02 11.91
C GLN A 263 1.44 10.39 12.54
N LEU A 264 0.43 11.27 12.61
CA LEU A 264 0.57 12.56 13.28
C LEU A 264 0.78 12.39 14.78
N ILE A 265 0.05 11.48 15.43
CA ILE A 265 0.24 11.15 16.86
C ILE A 265 1.70 10.77 17.14
N GLN A 266 2.26 9.83 16.37
CA GLN A 266 3.63 9.36 16.59
C GLN A 266 4.67 10.46 16.32
N LYS A 267 4.46 11.27 15.28
CA LYS A 267 5.32 12.41 14.97
C LYS A 267 5.34 13.42 16.12
N LEU A 268 4.15 13.87 16.53
CA LEU A 268 3.97 14.84 17.61
C LEU A 268 4.49 14.34 18.94
N LYS A 269 4.25 13.07 19.27
CA LYS A 269 4.81 12.42 20.46
C LYS A 269 6.34 12.59 20.51
N ASN A 270 7.01 12.28 19.41
CA ASN A 270 8.48 12.35 19.36
C ASN A 270 8.99 13.80 19.42
N GLU A 271 8.29 14.75 18.79
CA GLU A 271 8.64 16.17 18.84
C GLU A 271 8.44 16.75 20.24
N ILE A 272 7.32 16.44 20.88
CA ILE A 272 7.01 16.88 22.25
C ILE A 272 8.07 16.37 23.24
N GLU A 273 8.46 15.08 23.16
CA GLU A 273 9.55 14.54 24.00
C GLU A 273 10.93 15.11 23.64
N ALA A 274 11.12 15.54 22.39
CA ALA A 274 12.35 16.20 21.98
C ALA A 274 12.48 17.58 22.64
N GLU A 275 11.39 18.34 22.66
CA GLU A 275 11.28 19.70 23.19
C GLU A 275 11.19 19.76 24.72
N ASP A 276 10.44 18.85 25.34
CA ASP A 276 10.23 18.80 26.79
C ASP A 276 10.61 17.44 27.37
N LYS A 277 11.79 17.40 28.03
CA LYS A 277 12.33 16.20 28.68
C LYS A 277 11.61 15.78 29.95
N SER A 278 10.72 16.62 30.49
CA SER A 278 9.91 16.28 31.67
C SER A 278 8.72 15.38 31.34
N VAL A 279 8.35 15.27 30.06
CA VAL A 279 7.29 14.39 29.59
C VAL A 279 7.69 12.93 29.82
N ALA A 280 6.91 12.23 30.63
CA ALA A 280 7.14 10.85 31.06
C ALA A 280 6.10 9.86 30.49
N GLY A 281 5.07 10.36 29.81
CA GLY A 281 4.04 9.52 29.21
C GLY A 281 3.02 10.33 28.42
N PHE A 282 2.02 9.65 27.87
CA PHE A 282 0.95 10.27 27.09
C PHE A 282 -0.38 9.59 27.39
N ASN A 283 -1.46 10.38 27.44
CA ASN A 283 -2.81 9.85 27.24
C ASN A 283 -3.27 10.16 25.82
N ILE A 284 -3.87 9.17 25.19
CA ILE A 284 -4.48 9.29 23.86
C ILE A 284 -5.94 8.90 24.01
N GLY A 285 -6.85 9.74 23.52
CA GLY A 285 -8.28 9.52 23.71
C GLY A 285 -9.15 10.22 22.69
N MET A 286 -10.38 9.74 22.56
CA MET A 286 -11.44 10.34 21.76
C MET A 286 -12.76 10.21 22.51
N ASN A 287 -13.58 11.25 22.46
CA ASN A 287 -14.96 11.19 22.92
C ASN A 287 -15.86 10.94 21.70
N ASN A 288 -16.70 9.91 21.78
CA ASN A 288 -17.57 9.50 20.68
C ASN A 288 -19.03 9.50 21.14
N GLY A 289 -19.76 10.56 20.80
CA GLY A 289 -21.12 10.82 21.28
C GLY A 289 -21.16 11.76 22.50
N GLU A 290 -22.31 12.42 22.67
CA GLU A 290 -22.55 13.42 23.71
C GLU A 290 -22.35 12.86 25.13
N SER A 291 -22.90 11.67 25.41
CA SER A 291 -22.74 10.99 26.71
C SER A 291 -21.29 10.65 27.05
N ALA A 292 -20.41 10.58 26.04
CA ALA A 292 -18.97 10.37 26.22
C ALA A 292 -18.20 11.69 26.37
N GLY A 293 -18.89 12.85 26.41
CA GLY A 293 -18.27 14.17 26.51
C GLY A 293 -17.80 14.75 25.19
N GLN A 294 -18.32 14.28 24.04
CA GLN A 294 -18.01 14.89 22.75
C GLN A 294 -18.78 16.20 22.59
N THR A 295 -18.06 17.31 22.43
CA THR A 295 -18.66 18.66 22.27
C THR A 295 -18.58 19.16 20.83
N ILE A 296 -17.51 18.81 20.10
CA ILE A 296 -17.38 19.06 18.66
C ILE A 296 -17.62 17.75 17.93
N PHE A 297 -18.71 17.68 17.16
CA PHE A 297 -19.13 16.51 16.37
C PHE A 297 -18.36 16.39 15.05
N HIS A 298 -17.04 16.51 15.14
CA HIS A 298 -16.07 16.17 14.13
C HIS A 298 -14.98 15.40 14.85
N ALA A 299 -14.71 14.17 14.43
CA ALA A 299 -13.77 13.25 15.06
C ALA A 299 -12.43 13.96 15.35
N HIS A 300 -11.92 13.83 16.57
CA HIS A 300 -10.64 14.41 16.95
C HIS A 300 -10.01 13.55 18.05
N ILE A 301 -8.69 13.40 17.96
CA ILE A 301 -7.90 12.61 18.90
C ILE A 301 -7.13 13.55 19.78
N HIS A 302 -7.34 13.43 21.09
CA HIS A 302 -6.53 14.09 22.09
C HIS A 302 -5.19 13.37 22.22
N LEU A 303 -4.10 14.12 22.11
CA LEU A 303 -2.76 13.70 22.49
C LEU A 303 -2.32 14.58 23.67
N ILE A 304 -2.33 14.01 24.87
CA ILE A 304 -2.12 14.72 26.13
C ILE A 304 -0.79 14.25 26.74
N PRO A 305 0.27 15.07 26.68
CA PRO A 305 1.55 14.76 27.32
C PRO A 305 1.40 14.75 28.85
N ARG A 306 2.04 13.80 29.52
CA ARG A 306 1.97 13.59 30.97
C ARG A 306 3.34 13.75 31.60
N ARG A 307 3.39 14.33 32.80
CA ARG A 307 4.60 14.58 33.58
C ARG A 307 4.45 13.96 34.96
N ASN A 308 5.56 13.60 35.59
CA ASN A 308 5.50 13.10 36.96
C ASN A 308 4.98 14.22 37.89
N GLY A 309 3.96 13.91 38.69
CA GLY A 309 3.35 14.86 39.62
C GLY A 309 2.31 15.80 39.03
N ASP A 310 1.90 15.62 37.77
CA ASP A 310 0.80 16.41 37.17
C ASP A 310 -0.60 16.01 37.70
N VAL A 311 -0.69 14.89 38.41
CA VAL A 311 -1.84 14.45 39.20
C VAL A 311 -1.36 13.64 40.40
N ASP A 312 -2.06 13.73 41.53
CA ASP A 312 -1.69 13.04 42.77
C ASP A 312 -1.63 11.52 42.63
N ASN A 313 -2.55 10.93 41.85
CA ASN A 313 -2.61 9.48 41.63
C ASN A 313 -2.93 9.15 40.16
N PRO A 314 -1.93 8.83 39.33
CA PRO A 314 -2.14 8.53 37.92
C PRO A 314 -2.74 7.13 37.67
N ARG A 315 -2.72 6.24 38.67
CA ARG A 315 -3.30 4.88 38.56
C ARG A 315 -4.79 5.00 38.26
N GLY A 316 -5.25 4.26 37.25
CA GLY A 316 -6.62 4.41 36.73
C GLY A 316 -6.69 4.96 35.32
N GLY A 317 -5.85 5.98 35.01
CA GLY A 317 -5.84 6.64 33.70
C GLY A 317 -7.25 6.97 33.21
N VAL A 318 -7.62 6.42 32.05
CA VAL A 318 -8.93 6.60 31.40
C VAL A 318 -10.14 6.21 32.27
N ARG A 319 -9.95 5.43 33.34
CA ARG A 319 -11.06 5.07 34.24
C ARG A 319 -11.55 6.23 35.09
N HIS A 320 -10.75 7.30 35.23
CA HIS A 320 -11.15 8.53 35.90
C HIS A 320 -12.23 9.31 35.13
N LEU A 321 -12.61 8.86 33.92
CA LEU A 321 -13.80 9.36 33.21
C LEU A 321 -15.08 9.19 34.03
N ILE A 322 -15.17 8.14 34.87
CA ILE A 322 -16.27 7.97 35.82
C ILE A 322 -15.73 8.30 37.22
N PRO A 323 -16.21 9.38 37.87
CA PRO A 323 -15.79 9.76 39.20
C PRO A 323 -15.86 8.57 40.19
N GLY A 324 -14.78 8.37 40.94
CA GLY A 324 -14.66 7.28 41.93
C GLY A 324 -14.38 5.88 41.37
N LYS A 325 -14.23 5.70 40.04
CA LYS A 325 -13.91 4.38 39.42
C LYS A 325 -12.46 4.25 38.93
N GLY A 326 -11.66 5.31 39.10
CA GLY A 326 -10.27 5.35 38.68
C GLY A 326 -9.33 4.49 39.51
N SER A 327 -9.50 4.47 40.83
CA SER A 327 -8.66 3.70 41.75
C SER A 327 -9.05 2.22 41.76
N TYR A 328 -8.10 1.34 41.45
CA TYR A 328 -8.23 -0.12 41.53
C TYR A 328 -6.87 -0.73 41.84
#